data_AF-A0A1Y3E9L3-F1
#
_entry.id   AF-A0A1Y3E9L3-F1
#
_cell.length_a   1.000
_cell.length_b   1.000
_cell.length_c   1.000
_cell.angle_alpha   90.00
_cell.angle_beta   90.00
_cell.angle_gamma   90.00
#
_symmetry.space_group_name_H-M   'P 1'
#
loop_
_entity.id
_entity.type
_entity.pdbx_description
1 polymer ?
#
loop_
_entity_poly.entity_id
_entity_poly.type
_entity_poly.pdbx_seq_one_letter_code
_entity_poly.pdbx_strand_id
1 'polypeptide(L)'
;MAESQYVGRASAQAGPSMSKELEDELVQKMAMSKFQQLEKVKLTGRRVILIRNAERVDRIFPDWMNMAFDANGKYQPYDLNQPLSLPNRTGSFHQFRYDAPITELGCVVSMMIGRALKFN
;
A
#
# COMPACT_ATOMS: atom_id res chain seq x y z
N MET A 1 10.34 43.15 17.56
CA MET A 1 9.89 42.57 16.28
C MET A 1 11.14 42.35 15.44
N ALA A 2 11.53 41.09 15.22
CA ALA A 2 12.72 40.74 14.46
C ALA A 2 12.27 40.10 13.14
N GLU A 3 12.56 40.75 12.02
CA GLU A 3 12.28 40.22 10.68
C GLU A 3 13.32 39.15 10.34
N SER A 4 12.85 37.91 10.18
CA SER A 4 13.67 36.79 9.72
C SER A 4 13.86 36.91 8.20
N GLN A 5 15.04 37.31 7.76
CA GLN A 5 15.43 37.31 6.35
C GLN A 5 15.57 35.86 5.85
N TYR A 6 14.50 35.33 5.27
CA TYR A 6 14.57 34.09 4.50
C TYR A 6 15.22 34.40 3.15
N VAL A 7 16.53 34.18 3.05
CA VAL A 7 17.24 34.18 1.77
C VAL A 7 16.77 32.94 1.00
N GLY A 8 15.95 33.15 -0.03
CA GLY A 8 15.52 32.11 -0.96
C GLY A 8 16.72 31.52 -1.71
N ARG A 9 17.33 30.48 -1.17
CA ARG A 9 18.20 29.59 -1.94
C ARG A 9 17.31 28.76 -2.85
N ALA A 10 17.33 29.08 -4.15
CA ALA A 10 16.82 28.18 -5.18
C ALA A 10 17.66 26.89 -5.14
N SER A 11 17.17 25.87 -4.45
CA SER A 11 17.71 24.52 -4.54
C SER A 11 17.19 23.88 -5.82
N ALA A 12 17.72 24.32 -6.96
CA ALA A 12 17.62 23.57 -8.22
C ALA A 12 18.64 22.42 -8.18
N GLN A 13 18.44 21.47 -7.27
CA GLN A 13 19.06 20.14 -7.39
C GLN A 13 18.02 19.23 -8.01
N ALA A 14 17.83 19.39 -9.33
CA ALA A 14 17.37 18.26 -10.11
C ALA A 14 18.40 17.13 -9.88
N GLY A 15 17.94 15.96 -9.45
CA GLY A 15 18.78 14.75 -9.49
C GLY A 15 19.34 14.55 -10.90
N PRO A 16 20.28 13.61 -11.12
CA PRO A 16 20.88 13.41 -12.43
C PRO A 16 19.78 13.27 -13.50
N SER A 17 19.60 14.32 -14.31
CA SER A 17 18.60 14.33 -15.37
C SER A 17 19.20 13.52 -16.51
N MET A 18 18.55 12.42 -16.84
CA MET A 18 18.89 11.64 -18.02
C MET A 18 18.77 12.54 -19.25
N SER A 19 19.62 12.33 -20.25
CA SER A 19 19.44 13.05 -21.52
C SER A 19 18.12 12.61 -22.15
N LYS A 20 17.42 13.53 -22.84
CA LYS A 20 16.11 13.23 -23.46
C LYS A 20 16.20 12.05 -24.42
N GLU A 21 17.34 11.91 -25.09
CA GLU A 21 17.61 10.80 -26.00
C GLU A 21 17.65 9.46 -25.26
N LEU A 22 18.23 9.42 -24.05
CA LEU A 22 18.23 8.22 -23.23
C LEU A 22 16.85 7.91 -22.66
N GLU A 23 16.06 8.93 -22.31
CA GLU A 23 14.66 8.76 -21.88
C GLU A 23 13.81 8.17 -23.01
N ASP A 24 13.90 8.73 -24.21
CA ASP A 24 13.18 8.26 -25.40
C ASP A 24 13.58 6.82 -25.77
N GLU A 25 14.88 6.50 -25.70
CA GLU A 25 15.36 5.14 -25.93
C GLU A 25 14.83 4.15 -24.89
N LEU A 26 14.77 4.56 -23.61
CA LEU A 26 14.24 3.72 -22.53
C LEU A 26 12.74 3.47 -22.70
N VAL A 27 11.98 4.51 -23.03
CA VAL A 27 10.53 4.42 -23.31
C VAL A 27 10.28 3.54 -24.51
N GLN A 28 11.06 3.68 -25.58
CA GLN A 28 10.92 2.85 -26.78
C GLN A 28 11.29 1.39 -26.50
N LYS A 29 12.33 1.13 -25.69
CA LYS A 29 12.68 -0.23 -25.21
C LYS A 29 11.59 -0.83 -24.34
N MET A 30 10.97 -0.06 -23.45
CA MET A 30 9.84 -0.52 -22.63
C MET A 30 8.58 -0.78 -23.47
N ALA A 31 8.30 0.06 -24.47
CA ALA A 31 7.18 -0.12 -25.39
C ALA A 31 7.37 -1.34 -26.32
N MET A 32 8.60 -1.59 -26.77
CA MET A 32 8.97 -2.73 -27.62
C MET A 32 9.26 -4.01 -26.83
N SER A 33 9.48 -3.90 -25.53
CA SER A 33 9.48 -5.04 -24.61
C SER A 33 8.08 -5.63 -24.64
N LYS A 34 7.86 -6.59 -25.53
CA LYS A 34 6.74 -7.51 -25.43
C LYS A 34 6.78 -8.04 -24.00
N PHE A 35 5.76 -7.70 -23.21
CA PHE A 35 5.43 -8.53 -22.06
C PHE A 35 5.36 -9.94 -22.62
N GLN A 36 6.39 -10.75 -22.36
CA GLN A 36 6.37 -12.14 -22.77
C GLN A 36 5.11 -12.70 -22.14
N GLN A 37 4.13 -13.00 -22.97
CA GLN A 37 2.99 -13.78 -22.53
C GLN A 37 3.62 -15.10 -22.11
N LEU A 38 3.77 -15.26 -20.79
CA LEU A 38 4.12 -16.54 -20.20
C LEU A 38 3.16 -17.55 -20.82
N GLU A 39 3.71 -18.61 -21.42
CA GLU A 39 2.87 -19.64 -22.01
C GLU A 39 1.84 -20.06 -20.97
N LYS A 40 0.56 -19.99 -21.36
CA LYS A 40 -0.52 -20.31 -20.44
C LYS A 40 -0.50 -21.81 -20.21
N VAL A 41 0.28 -22.25 -19.22
CA VAL A 41 0.37 -23.65 -18.85
C VAL A 41 -1.02 -24.11 -18.49
N LYS A 42 -1.56 -25.07 -19.25
CA LYS A 42 -2.86 -25.66 -18.99
C LYS A 42 -2.72 -26.55 -17.76
N LEU A 43 -2.90 -25.95 -16.58
CA LEU A 43 -2.85 -26.66 -15.32
C LEU A 43 -4.02 -27.65 -15.25
N THR A 44 -3.73 -28.95 -15.16
CA THR A 44 -4.73 -30.01 -14.97
C THR A 44 -4.73 -30.49 -13.52
N GLY A 45 -5.86 -31.03 -13.05
CA GLY A 45 -5.98 -31.61 -11.71
C GLY A 45 -6.35 -30.62 -10.59
N ARG A 46 -6.26 -31.10 -9.34
CA ARG A 46 -6.61 -30.34 -8.15
C ARG A 46 -5.48 -29.38 -7.79
N ARG A 47 -5.81 -28.09 -7.65
CA ARG A 47 -4.87 -27.04 -7.25
C ARG A 47 -5.13 -26.62 -5.81
N VAL A 48 -4.07 -26.55 -5.01
CA VAL A 48 -4.10 -26.03 -3.65
C VAL A 48 -3.15 -24.84 -3.60
N ILE A 49 -3.65 -23.68 -3.18
CA ILE A 49 -2.87 -22.45 -3.08
C ILE A 49 -2.88 -22.01 -1.61
N LEU A 50 -1.70 -21.81 -1.04
CA LEU A 50 -1.53 -21.32 0.32
C LEU A 50 -1.09 -19.86 0.25
N ILE A 51 -1.84 -18.98 0.92
CA ILE A 51 -1.59 -17.54 0.91
C ILE A 51 -1.52 -17.07 2.37
N ARG A 52 -0.53 -16.21 2.67
CA ARG A 52 -0.41 -15.55 3.97
C ARG A 52 -1.46 -14.45 4.11
N ASN A 53 -1.80 -14.07 5.34
CA ASN A 53 -2.51 -12.83 5.60
C ASN A 53 -1.79 -11.59 5.01
N ALA A 54 -2.59 -10.57 4.69
CA ALA A 54 -2.10 -9.28 4.21
C ALA A 54 -1.42 -8.47 5.32
N GLU A 55 -0.89 -7.31 4.96
CA GLU A 55 -0.32 -6.33 5.88
C GLU A 55 -1.34 -5.95 6.98
N ARG A 56 -0.88 -5.91 8.23
CA ARG A 56 -1.72 -5.66 9.42
C ARG A 56 -1.41 -4.30 10.02
N VAL A 57 -2.45 -3.61 10.51
CA VAL A 57 -2.33 -2.27 11.10
C VAL A 57 -1.38 -2.25 12.30
N ASP A 58 -1.44 -3.23 13.19
CA ASP A 58 -0.59 -3.28 14.41
C ASP A 58 0.92 -3.41 14.12
N ARG A 59 1.28 -3.91 12.92
CA ARG A 59 2.68 -4.03 12.51
C ARG A 59 3.24 -2.76 11.89
N ILE A 60 2.38 -2.01 11.20
CA ILE A 60 2.76 -0.74 10.56
C ILE A 60 2.66 0.42 11.56
N PHE A 61 1.68 0.34 12.46
CA PHE A 61 1.36 1.37 13.44
C PHE A 61 1.29 0.74 14.85
N PRO A 62 2.42 0.57 15.56
CA PRO A 62 2.46 -0.12 16.84
C PRO A 62 1.51 0.44 17.92
N ASP A 63 1.31 1.76 17.94
CA ASP A 63 0.47 2.47 18.92
C ASP A 63 -0.92 2.86 18.39
N TRP A 64 -1.35 2.27 17.28
CA TRP A 64 -2.61 2.64 16.62
C TRP A 64 -3.84 2.56 17.55
N MET A 65 -3.87 1.64 18.51
CA MET A 65 -4.97 1.50 19.47
C MET A 65 -5.18 2.76 20.31
N ASN A 66 -4.11 3.49 20.62
CA ASN A 66 -4.17 4.72 21.42
C ASN A 66 -4.41 5.96 20.55
N MET A 67 -4.02 5.91 19.27
CA MET A 67 -4.09 7.04 18.36
C MET A 67 -5.36 7.08 17.51
N ALA A 68 -5.88 5.90 17.14
CA ALA A 68 -7.02 5.77 16.24
C ALA A 68 -8.36 5.63 16.95
N PHE A 69 -8.40 5.62 18.28
CA PHE A 69 -9.63 5.53 19.06
C PHE A 69 -9.71 6.66 20.08
N ASP A 70 -10.89 7.26 20.22
CA ASP A 70 -11.17 8.20 21.30
C ASP A 70 -11.55 7.50 22.62
N ALA A 71 -11.80 8.30 23.67
CA ALA A 71 -12.20 7.79 24.99
C ALA A 71 -13.54 7.00 24.98
N ASN A 72 -14.37 7.18 23.95
CA ASN A 72 -15.63 6.45 23.78
C ASN A 72 -15.47 5.22 22.86
N GLY A 73 -14.26 4.93 22.39
CA GLY A 73 -13.99 3.85 21.45
C GLY A 73 -14.43 4.14 20.01
N LYS A 74 -14.68 5.41 19.67
CA LYS A 74 -14.94 5.82 18.29
C LYS A 74 -13.64 5.76 17.52
N TYR A 75 -13.64 4.96 16.46
CA TYR A 75 -12.52 4.84 15.55
C TYR A 75 -12.41 6.06 14.62
N GLN A 76 -11.21 6.63 14.50
CA GLN A 76 -10.86 7.69 13.57
C GLN A 76 -9.46 7.41 13.00
N PRO A 77 -9.35 7.05 11.70
CA PRO A 77 -8.05 6.85 11.08
C PRO A 77 -7.29 8.16 11.01
N TYR A 78 -5.98 8.09 11.23
CA TYR A 78 -5.07 9.25 11.17
C TYR A 78 -4.03 9.15 10.06
N ASP A 79 -3.98 8.01 9.35
CA ASP A 79 -3.10 7.76 8.23
C ASP A 79 -3.91 7.15 7.07
N LEU A 80 -3.56 7.48 5.84
CA LEU A 80 -4.25 7.01 4.64
C LEU A 80 -4.16 5.50 4.43
N ASN A 81 -3.16 4.85 5.02
CA ASN A 81 -3.01 3.39 4.96
C ASN A 81 -3.85 2.66 6.04
N GLN A 82 -4.55 3.38 6.92
CA GLN A 82 -5.47 2.77 7.87
C GLN A 82 -6.86 2.59 7.27
N PRO A 83 -7.60 1.53 7.69
CA PRO A 83 -8.97 1.32 7.26
C PRO A 83 -9.84 2.56 7.44
N LEU A 84 -10.69 2.88 6.46
CA LEU A 84 -11.64 3.99 6.61
C LEU A 84 -12.65 3.79 7.74
N SER A 85 -13.00 2.54 8.03
CA SER A 85 -13.91 2.17 9.13
C SER A 85 -13.58 0.77 9.63
N LEU A 86 -14.02 0.48 10.85
CA LEU A 86 -13.89 -0.84 11.44
C LEU A 86 -15.27 -1.48 11.64
N PRO A 87 -15.36 -2.82 11.52
CA PRO A 87 -16.61 -3.51 11.80
C PRO A 87 -16.97 -3.35 13.28
N ASN A 88 -18.27 -3.22 13.56
CA ASN A 88 -18.74 -3.27 14.94
C ASN A 88 -18.53 -4.70 15.49
N ARG A 89 -17.90 -4.82 16.65
CA ARG A 89 -17.60 -6.10 17.30
C ARG A 89 -18.38 -6.22 18.60
N THR A 90 -18.79 -7.43 18.94
CA THR A 90 -19.43 -7.71 20.23
C THR A 90 -18.40 -7.53 21.35
N GLY A 91 -18.61 -6.51 22.19
CA GLY A 91 -17.72 -6.19 23.30
C GLY A 91 -17.04 -4.84 23.12
N SER A 92 -15.81 -4.71 23.60
CA SER A 92 -15.03 -3.46 23.55
C SER A 92 -14.15 -3.39 22.30
N PHE A 93 -13.92 -2.17 21.80
CA PHE A 93 -12.96 -1.90 20.73
C PHE A 93 -11.53 -2.40 21.05
N HIS A 94 -11.19 -2.60 22.33
CA HIS A 94 -9.92 -3.19 22.74
C HIS A 94 -9.66 -4.60 22.18
N GLN A 95 -10.70 -5.31 21.71
CA GLN A 95 -10.53 -6.59 21.02
C GLN A 95 -9.65 -6.50 19.77
N PHE A 96 -9.62 -5.34 19.10
CA PHE A 96 -8.73 -5.11 17.96
C PHE A 96 -7.23 -5.20 18.31
N ARG A 97 -6.86 -5.11 19.60
CA ARG A 97 -5.48 -5.28 20.04
C ARG A 97 -4.93 -6.69 19.77
N TYR A 98 -5.80 -7.71 19.82
CA TYR A 98 -5.43 -9.11 19.61
C TYR A 98 -5.79 -9.63 18.22
N ASP A 99 -6.68 -8.92 17.52
CA ASP A 99 -7.13 -9.24 16.17
C ASP A 99 -7.21 -7.96 15.33
N ALA A 100 -6.04 -7.44 14.97
CA ALA A 100 -5.89 -6.20 14.24
C ALA A 100 -6.36 -6.35 12.77
N PRO A 101 -6.98 -5.30 12.20
CA PRO A 101 -7.40 -5.31 10.81
C PRO A 101 -6.19 -5.26 9.87
N ILE A 102 -6.45 -5.54 8.59
CA ILE A 102 -5.49 -5.27 7.51
C ILE A 102 -5.44 -3.78 7.19
N THR A 103 -4.35 -3.32 6.59
CA THR A 103 -4.23 -1.94 6.07
C THR A 103 -4.94 -1.76 4.72
N GLU A 104 -5.10 -0.51 4.27
CA GLU A 104 -5.64 -0.21 2.93
C GLU A 104 -4.72 -0.77 1.84
N LEU A 105 -3.39 -0.67 2.00
CA LEU A 105 -2.43 -1.32 1.10
C LEU A 105 -2.59 -2.84 1.10
N GLY A 106 -2.75 -3.46 2.28
CA GLY A 106 -3.03 -4.88 2.41
C GLY A 106 -4.30 -5.31 1.67
N CYS A 107 -5.34 -4.47 1.71
CA CYS A 107 -6.59 -4.68 0.97
C CYS A 107 -6.34 -4.64 -0.55
N VAL A 108 -5.65 -3.61 -1.04
CA VAL A 108 -5.33 -3.44 -2.47
C VAL A 108 -4.50 -4.61 -3.00
N VAL A 109 -3.44 -5.02 -2.29
CA VAL A 109 -2.60 -6.16 -2.69
C VAL A 109 -3.42 -7.46 -2.73
N SER A 110 -4.29 -7.68 -1.74
CA SER A 110 -5.18 -8.85 -1.72
C SER A 110 -6.13 -8.87 -2.92
N MET A 111 -6.69 -7.72 -3.29
CA MET A 111 -7.53 -7.58 -4.48
C MET A 111 -6.75 -7.86 -5.77
N MET A 112 -5.51 -7.36 -5.88
CA MET A 112 -4.64 -7.62 -7.04
C MET A 112 -4.33 -9.10 -7.19
N ILE A 113 -3.98 -9.79 -6.10
CA ILE A 113 -3.76 -11.24 -6.08
C ILE A 113 -5.03 -11.98 -6.53
N GLY A 114 -6.19 -11.62 -5.98
CA GLY A 114 -7.47 -12.22 -6.38
C GLY A 114 -7.79 -12.04 -7.87
N ARG A 115 -7.51 -10.85 -8.41
CA ARG A 115 -7.65 -10.58 -9.86
C ARG A 115 -6.69 -11.43 -10.68
N ALA A 116 -5.42 -11.53 -10.28
CA ALA A 116 -4.43 -12.33 -10.97
C ALA A 116 -4.81 -13.82 -11.00
N LEU A 117 -5.36 -14.35 -9.89
CA LEU A 117 -5.82 -15.74 -9.81
C LEU A 117 -7.05 -16.00 -10.70
N LYS A 118 -7.95 -15.03 -10.87
CA LYS A 118 -9.13 -15.16 -11.74
C LYS A 118 -8.77 -15.34 -13.22
N PHE A 119 -7.64 -14.81 -13.67
CA PHE A 119 -7.22 -14.86 -15.08
C PHE A 119 -6.54 -16.17 -15.49
N ASN A 120 -6.43 -17.16 -14.59
CA ASN A 120 -5.90 -18.50 -14.88
C ASN A 120 -6.97 -19.53 -15.26
#